data_AF-A0A4V3S0J0-F1
#
_entry.id   AF-A0A4V3S0J0-F1
#
_cell.length_a   1.000
_cell.length_b   1.000
_cell.length_c   1.000
_cell.angle_alpha   90.00
_cell.angle_beta   90.00
_cell.angle_gamma   90.00
#
_symmetry.space_group_name_H-M   'P 1'
#
loop_
_entity.id
_entity.type
_entity.pdbx_description
1 polymer ?
#
loop_
_entity_poly.entity_id
_entity_poly.type
_entity_poly.pdbx_seq_one_letter_code
_entity_poly.pdbx_strand_id
1 'polypeptide(L)'
;MDYERACAIIDAAAEAGADAVKIQTYRADTITIDCGAKEFQAHGLWEGMNLYQLYQKAYTPWEWQEGLIQYANEKGLDCFSSPVDVTAKTGRWRSGCCFFHGKG
;
A
#
# COMPACT_ATOMS: atom_id res chain seq x y z
N MET A 1 -3.74 0.63 10.69
CA MET A 1 -4.43 -0.52 10.07
C MET A 1 -3.70 -1.77 10.54
N ASP A 2 -4.38 -2.91 10.68
CA ASP A 2 -3.79 -4.22 11.00
C ASP A 2 -3.83 -5.16 9.77
N TYR A 3 -3.05 -6.24 9.80
CA TYR A 3 -2.89 -7.16 8.66
C TYR A 3 -4.21 -7.89 8.32
N GLU A 4 -4.95 -8.32 9.35
CA GLU A 4 -6.21 -9.03 9.18
C GLU A 4 -7.25 -8.17 8.47
N ARG A 5 -7.32 -6.88 8.79
CA ARG A 5 -8.19 -5.95 8.09
C ARG A 5 -7.81 -5.77 6.62
N ALA A 6 -6.52 -5.82 6.28
CA ALA A 6 -6.09 -5.79 4.88
C ALA A 6 -6.54 -7.06 4.13
N CYS A 7 -6.44 -8.24 4.75
CA CYS A 7 -6.99 -9.48 4.20
C CYS A 7 -8.51 -9.42 4.01
N ALA A 8 -9.25 -8.88 4.98
CA ALA A 8 -10.70 -8.73 4.87
C ALA A 8 -11.12 -7.78 3.72
N ILE A 9 -10.30 -6.78 3.40
CA ILE A 9 -10.52 -5.91 2.24
C ILE A 9 -10.29 -6.70 0.92
N ILE A 10 -9.28 -7.57 0.88
CA ILE A 10 -9.02 -8.45 -0.27
C ILE A 10 -10.19 -9.43 -0.47
N ASP A 11 -10.70 -10.02 0.60
CA ASP A 11 -11.88 -10.89 0.54
C ASP A 11 -13.09 -10.16 -0.04
N ALA A 12 -13.40 -8.97 0.49
CA ALA A 12 -14.52 -8.17 0.00
C ALA A 12 -14.33 -7.77 -1.49
N ALA A 13 -13.10 -7.51 -1.93
CA ALA A 13 -12.80 -7.21 -3.32
C ALA A 13 -13.03 -8.44 -4.22
N ALA A 14 -12.60 -9.62 -3.79
CA ALA A 14 -12.83 -10.87 -4.52
C ALA A 14 -14.32 -11.20 -4.62
N GLU A 15 -15.06 -11.07 -3.51
CA GLU A 15 -16.51 -11.28 -3.46
C GLU A 15 -17.28 -10.30 -4.37
N ALA A 16 -16.77 -9.07 -4.50
CA ALA A 16 -17.33 -8.08 -5.42
C ALA A 16 -17.02 -8.38 -6.90
N GLY A 17 -16.20 -9.39 -7.20
CA GLY A 17 -15.79 -9.75 -8.56
C GLY A 17 -14.71 -8.83 -9.13
N ALA A 18 -13.87 -8.24 -8.30
CA ALA A 18 -12.71 -7.51 -8.78
C ALA A 18 -11.74 -8.45 -9.51
N ASP A 19 -11.02 -7.93 -10.51
CA ASP A 19 -9.95 -8.69 -11.19
C ASP A 19 -8.61 -8.58 -10.46
N ALA A 20 -8.39 -7.45 -9.77
CA ALA A 20 -7.10 -7.13 -9.17
C ALA A 20 -7.21 -6.23 -7.94
N VAL A 21 -6.22 -6.32 -7.06
CA VAL A 21 -5.99 -5.42 -5.93
C VAL A 21 -4.65 -4.73 -6.05
N LYS A 22 -4.63 -3.42 -5.74
CA LYS A 22 -3.41 -2.62 -5.72
C LYS A 22 -3.02 -2.26 -4.30
N ILE A 23 -1.82 -2.63 -3.89
CA ILE A 23 -1.25 -2.26 -2.58
C ILE A 23 -0.29 -1.10 -2.78
N GLN A 24 -0.48 -0.02 -2.03
CA GLN A 24 0.42 1.13 -2.06
C GLN A 24 1.44 1.01 -0.94
N THR A 25 2.73 1.11 -1.28
CA THR A 25 3.81 0.97 -0.31
C THR A 25 4.75 2.14 -0.44
N TYR A 26 4.84 2.91 0.64
CA TYR A 26 5.64 4.12 0.74
C TYR A 26 6.11 4.30 2.19
N ARG A 27 7.15 5.11 2.38
CA ARG A 27 7.50 5.69 3.67
C ARG A 27 7.05 7.14 3.67
N ALA A 28 6.61 7.66 4.81
CA ALA A 28 6.25 9.08 4.90
C ALA A 28 7.41 9.98 4.44
N ASP A 29 8.64 9.61 4.82
CA ASP A 29 9.90 10.27 4.43
C ASP A 29 10.15 10.36 2.93
N THR A 30 9.55 9.48 2.13
CA THR A 30 9.83 9.36 0.69
C THR A 30 8.76 9.98 -0.19
N ILE A 31 7.59 10.30 0.37
CA ILE A 31 6.45 10.87 -0.35
C ILE A 31 6.09 12.29 0.12
N THR A 32 6.53 12.71 1.30
CA THR A 32 6.30 14.05 1.83
C THR A 32 7.41 14.49 2.78
N ILE A 33 7.35 15.75 3.22
CA ILE A 33 8.20 16.32 4.26
C ILE A 33 7.39 16.57 5.54
N ASP A 34 8.04 16.53 6.69
CA ASP A 34 7.45 16.96 7.96
C ASP A 34 7.36 18.49 7.98
N CYS A 35 6.20 19.01 7.60
CA CYS A 35 5.96 20.44 7.46
C CYS A 35 4.60 20.82 8.03
N GLY A 36 4.57 21.88 8.84
CA GLY A 36 3.35 22.45 9.41
C GLY A 36 2.66 23.49 8.53
N ALA A 37 3.20 23.81 7.35
CA ALA A 37 2.61 24.80 6.46
C ALA A 37 1.23 24.37 5.96
N LYS A 38 0.39 25.34 5.58
CA LYS A 38 -1.03 25.12 5.26
C LYS A 38 -1.21 24.16 4.08
N GLU A 39 -0.27 24.18 3.14
CA GLU A 39 -0.21 23.33 1.95
C GLU A 39 0.05 21.85 2.29
N PHE A 40 0.59 21.57 3.48
CA PHE A 40 0.88 20.23 3.97
C PHE A 40 -0.11 19.78 5.05
N GLN A 41 -1.22 20.47 5.23
CA GLN A 41 -2.29 20.05 6.13
C GLN A 41 -3.21 19.05 5.45
N ALA A 42 -3.56 17.97 6.15
CA ALA A 42 -4.56 17.02 5.68
C ALA A 42 -5.97 17.59 5.86
N HIS A 43 -6.88 17.22 4.97
CA HIS A 43 -8.26 17.68 4.97
C HIS A 43 -9.24 16.50 5.10
N GLY A 44 -10.48 16.80 5.51
CA GLY A 44 -11.53 15.78 5.67
C GLY A 44 -11.33 14.92 6.92
N LEU A 45 -11.34 13.59 6.76
CA LEU A 45 -11.25 12.63 7.88
C LEU A 45 -9.97 12.73 8.72
N TRP A 46 -8.97 13.47 8.24
CA TRP A 46 -7.65 13.61 8.85
C TRP A 46 -7.31 15.05 9.24
N GLU A 47 -8.34 15.89 9.37
CA GLU A 47 -8.18 17.29 9.76
C GLU A 47 -7.45 17.43 11.11
N GLY A 48 -6.51 18.38 11.19
CA GLY A 48 -5.64 18.57 12.35
C GLY A 48 -4.33 17.77 12.30
N MET A 49 -4.08 17.00 11.24
CA MET A 49 -2.78 16.34 10.98
C MET A 49 -2.09 16.99 9.79
N ASN A 50 -0.76 17.03 9.80
CA ASN A 50 0.00 17.27 8.57
C ASN A 50 0.11 15.97 7.74
N LEU A 51 0.43 16.10 6.44
CA LEU A 51 0.55 14.96 5.52
C LEU A 51 1.58 13.93 6.00
N TYR A 52 2.65 14.37 6.65
CA TYR A 52 3.68 13.48 7.18
C TYR A 52 3.13 12.57 8.29
N GLN A 53 2.43 13.13 9.27
CA GLN A 53 1.73 12.39 10.33
C GLN A 53 0.66 11.45 9.76
N LEU A 54 -0.10 11.91 8.76
CA LEU A 54 -1.08 11.09 8.06
C LEU A 54 -0.42 9.85 7.46
N TYR A 55 0.64 10.03 6.67
CA TYR A 55 1.33 8.92 6.02
C TYR A 55 2.04 8.00 7.02
N GLN A 56 2.57 8.52 8.13
CA GLN A 56 3.08 7.68 9.22
C GLN A 56 2.00 6.83 9.90
N LYS A 57 0.73 7.24 9.84
CA LYS A 57 -0.39 6.50 10.43
C LYS A 57 -1.06 5.54 9.44
N ALA A 58 -1.09 5.90 8.16
CA ALA A 58 -1.83 5.21 7.13
C ALA A 58 -0.99 4.23 6.27
N TYR A 59 0.34 4.19 6.45
CA TYR A 59 1.18 3.30 5.65
C TYR A 59 0.87 1.81 5.90
N THR A 60 1.07 1.01 4.86
CA THR A 60 1.11 -0.44 4.95
C THR A 60 2.55 -0.86 5.33
N PRO A 61 2.76 -1.60 6.43
CA PRO A 61 4.07 -2.12 6.78
C PRO A 61 4.68 -2.96 5.66
N TRP A 62 5.99 -2.82 5.47
CA TRP A 62 6.69 -3.40 4.34
C TRP A 62 6.64 -4.93 4.37
N GLU A 63 6.78 -5.50 5.56
CA GLU A 63 6.73 -6.93 5.85
C GLU A 63 5.42 -7.61 5.45
N TRP A 64 4.33 -6.85 5.26
CA TRP A 64 3.03 -7.40 4.87
C TRP A 64 2.91 -7.66 3.38
N GLN A 65 3.75 -7.04 2.54
CA GLN A 65 3.61 -7.13 1.09
C GLN A 65 3.56 -8.57 0.58
N GLU A 66 4.52 -9.40 0.96
CA GLU A 66 4.61 -10.79 0.49
C GLU A 66 3.36 -11.59 0.90
N GLY A 67 2.95 -11.46 2.16
CA GLY A 67 1.75 -12.13 2.67
C GLY A 67 0.46 -11.66 1.99
N LEU A 68 0.29 -10.36 1.77
CA LEU A 68 -0.90 -9.82 1.11
C LEU A 68 -0.96 -10.17 -0.38
N ILE A 69 0.19 -10.20 -1.07
CA ILE A 69 0.28 -10.66 -2.45
C ILE A 69 -0.11 -12.14 -2.54
N GLN A 70 0.45 -12.99 -1.66
CA GLN A 70 0.08 -14.40 -1.63
C GLN A 70 -1.41 -14.58 -1.36
N TYR A 71 -1.94 -13.87 -0.36
CA TYR A 71 -3.35 -13.93 0.01
C TYR A 71 -4.27 -13.51 -1.14
N ALA A 72 -3.97 -12.41 -1.84
CA ALA A 72 -4.72 -11.98 -3.02
C ALA A 72 -4.72 -13.04 -4.13
N ASN A 73 -3.57 -13.64 -4.42
CA ASN A 73 -3.47 -14.71 -5.40
C ASN A 73 -4.31 -15.94 -5.01
N GLU A 74 -4.33 -16.32 -3.73
CA GLU A 74 -5.18 -17.41 -3.22
C GLU A 74 -6.68 -17.13 -3.39
N LYS A 75 -7.07 -15.85 -3.44
CA LYS A 75 -8.44 -15.38 -3.71
C LYS A 75 -8.74 -15.19 -5.20
N GLY A 76 -7.81 -15.54 -6.08
CA GLY A 76 -7.96 -15.40 -7.53
C GLY A 76 -7.85 -13.96 -8.04
N LEU A 77 -7.30 -13.05 -7.22
CA LEU A 77 -7.07 -11.66 -7.58
C LEU A 77 -5.62 -11.45 -8.02
N ASP A 78 -5.44 -10.72 -9.11
CA ASP A 78 -4.11 -10.18 -9.44
C ASP A 78 -3.69 -9.16 -8.39
N CYS A 79 -2.46 -9.25 -7.90
CA CYS A 79 -1.94 -8.27 -6.96
C CYS A 79 -0.79 -7.48 -7.58
N PHE A 80 -0.85 -6.16 -7.46
CA PHE A 80 0.24 -5.30 -7.91
C PHE A 80 0.55 -4.17 -6.93
N SER A 81 1.81 -3.73 -6.94
CA SER A 81 2.27 -2.59 -6.16
C SER A 81 3.15 -1.68 -7.00
N SER A 82 3.01 -0.37 -6.75
CA SER A 82 3.89 0.66 -7.29
C SER A 82 4.67 1.26 -6.11
N PRO A 83 5.89 0.78 -5.82
CA PRO A 83 6.71 1.37 -4.77
C PRO A 83 7.08 2.80 -5.18
N VAL A 84 6.75 3.78 -4.34
CA VAL A 84 7.17 5.17 -4.49
C VAL A 84 8.35 5.42 -3.55
N ASP A 85 9.40 4.60 -3.70
CA ASP A 85 10.58 4.66 -2.85
C ASP A 85 11.83 4.20 -3.63
N VAL A 86 12.77 5.12 -3.86
CA VAL A 86 14.06 4.84 -4.52
C VAL A 86 15.07 4.16 -3.58
N THR A 87 14.78 4.11 -2.28
CA THR A 87 15.56 3.39 -1.26
C THR A 87 15.02 1.99 -1.01
N ALA A 88 13.97 1.56 -1.73
CA ALA A 88 13.50 0.18 -1.76
C ALA A 88 14.70 -0.73 -2.08
N LYS A 89 15.26 -1.33 -1.02
CA LYS A 89 16.59 -1.94 -1.08
C LYS A 89 16.61 -3.00 -2.17
N THR A 90 17.53 -2.78 -3.10
CA THR A 90 17.95 -3.68 -4.15
C THR A 90 18.24 -5.06 -3.55
N GLY A 91 17.34 -6.00 -3.82
CA GLY A 91 17.47 -7.41 -3.42
C GLY A 91 16.51 -8.33 -4.17
N ARG A 92 15.34 -7.86 -4.60
CA ARG A 92 14.40 -8.66 -5.42
C ARG A 92 13.41 -7.86 -6.27
N TRP A 93 13.75 -6.62 -6.64
CA TRP A 93 12.77 -5.71 -7.25
C TRP A 93 13.36 -4.97 -8.45
N ARG A 94 13.00 -5.38 -9.67
CA ARG A 94 13.25 -4.62 -10.90
C ARG A 94 12.04 -3.71 -11.16
N SER A 95 12.26 -2.41 -10.97
CA SER A 95 11.59 -1.27 -11.62
C SER A 95 10.12 -1.39 -12.05
N GLY A 96 9.24 -0.59 -11.42
CA GLY A 96 7.94 -0.16 -11.97
C GLY A 96 6.85 -1.23 -11.97
N CYS A 97 5.74 -0.98 -11.27
CA CYS A 97 4.56 -1.86 -11.18
C CYS A 97 4.89 -3.37 -11.21
N CYS A 98 5.12 -3.96 -10.04
CA CYS A 98 5.25 -5.41 -9.97
C CYS A 98 3.86 -6.02 -10.08
N PHE A 99 3.50 -6.47 -11.28
CA PHE A 99 2.36 -7.34 -11.51
C PHE A 99 2.74 -8.75 -11.06
N PHE A 100 2.04 -9.27 -10.07
CA PHE A 100 2.10 -10.67 -9.71
C PHE A 100 0.86 -11.34 -10.28
N HIS A 101 1.04 -12.02 -11.41
CA HIS A 101 0.00 -12.79 -12.07
C HIS A 101 0.17 -14.25 -11.65
N GLY A 102 -0.63 -14.71 -10.69
CA GLY A 102 -0.69 -16.12 -10.32
C GLY A 102 -1.60 -16.87 -11.30
N LYS A 103 -1.07 -17.34 -12.43
CA LYS A 103 -1.72 -18.44 -13.17
C LYS A 103 -0.94 -19.72 -12.90
N GLY A 104 -1.66 -20.73 -12.40
CA GLY A 104 -1.13 -22.01 -11.91
C GLY A 104 -0.46 -22.88 -12.94
#